data_AF-A0A6V7WHU6-F1
#
_entry.id   AF-A0A6V7WHU6-F1
#
_cell.length_a   1.000
_cell.length_b   1.000
_cell.length_c   1.000
_cell.angle_alpha   90.00
_cell.angle_beta   90.00
_cell.angle_gamma   90.00
#
_symmetry.space_group_name_H-M   'P 1'
#
loop_
_entity.id
_entity.type
_entity.pdbx_description
1 polymer ?
#
loop_
_entity_poly.entity_id
_entity_poly.type
_entity_poly.pdbx_seq_one_letter_code
_entity_poly.pdbx_strand_id
1 'polypeptide(L)'
;MTGEGCKCGNEHLKADKNDWNVLYSPDYPETYCDSMSCLWHLEAPEGYHIVVNISEFYTELDHDFLTIFDGNDTEQEHMEMLSGRITFKKTIQSKQNIITISFHSDITLQMSGFALWYKAVQNDDFLQNQQTSTEVPSSNDSPPNNSSSSHKFILFLSILFLIIGVLFFISRSSNSTTNNRIENIFRQLWPSRWIRLFNENEGEEREGGVRNQLLGSFTSVRFTRNKNSEQQQTADNNNSLSTNNPSYNG
;
A
#
# COMPACT_ATOMS: atom_id res chain seq x y z
N MET A 1 40.03 -7.91 -22.12
CA MET A 1 39.28 -7.64 -20.87
C MET A 1 38.13 -8.61 -20.86
N THR A 2 38.26 -9.73 -20.17
CA THR A 2 37.34 -10.87 -20.24
C THR A 2 36.61 -11.03 -18.90
N GLY A 3 35.31 -10.78 -18.90
CA GLY A 3 34.32 -11.61 -18.18
C GLY A 3 34.18 -11.50 -16.66
N GLU A 4 33.80 -10.33 -16.13
CA GLU A 4 33.18 -10.25 -14.78
C GLU A 4 31.76 -9.63 -14.77
N GLY A 5 31.18 -9.31 -15.93
CA GLY A 5 29.81 -8.78 -15.99
C GLY A 5 28.78 -9.90 -15.82
N CYS A 6 27.72 -9.65 -15.04
CA CYS A 6 26.60 -10.55 -14.75
C CYS A 6 26.75 -11.52 -13.57
N LYS A 7 27.32 -11.07 -12.44
CA LYS A 7 27.14 -11.73 -11.14
C LYS A 7 26.49 -10.78 -10.14
N CYS A 8 25.64 -11.32 -9.27
CA CYS A 8 24.95 -10.58 -8.23
C CYS A 8 24.47 -11.47 -7.10
N GLY A 9 24.14 -10.82 -5.99
CA GLY A 9 23.51 -11.47 -4.85
C GLY A 9 24.44 -12.42 -4.09
N ASN A 10 23.82 -13.23 -3.22
CA ASN A 10 24.41 -14.03 -2.15
C ASN A 10 25.15 -13.20 -1.09
N GLU A 11 24.73 -11.95 -0.91
CA GLU A 11 25.35 -11.03 0.02
C GLU A 11 24.47 -10.80 1.25
N HIS A 12 25.12 -10.70 2.41
CA HIS A 12 24.53 -10.24 3.65
C HIS A 12 24.95 -8.80 3.86
N LEU A 13 24.01 -7.88 3.68
CA LEU A 13 24.22 -6.45 3.79
C LEU A 13 23.66 -5.96 5.13
N LYS A 14 24.30 -4.95 5.70
CA LYS A 14 23.81 -4.30 6.92
C LYS A 14 23.08 -3.01 6.56
N ALA A 15 21.97 -2.76 7.25
CA ALA A 15 21.23 -1.51 7.15
C ALA A 15 21.68 -0.53 8.24
N ASP A 16 22.11 0.66 7.83
CA ASP A 16 22.62 1.68 8.75
C ASP A 16 21.48 2.38 9.53
N LYS A 17 21.73 2.72 10.81
CA LYS A 17 20.70 3.17 11.78
C LYS A 17 20.11 4.56 11.51
N ASN A 18 20.66 5.35 10.60
CA ASN A 18 20.22 6.72 10.30
C ASN A 18 20.62 7.20 8.90
N ASP A 19 21.45 6.44 8.19
CA ASP A 19 21.93 6.77 6.87
C ASP A 19 21.29 5.84 5.85
N TRP A 20 20.98 6.39 4.68
CA TRP A 20 20.45 5.60 3.58
C TRP A 20 21.59 4.93 2.85
N ASN A 21 21.51 3.60 2.77
CA ASN A 21 22.29 2.81 1.83
C ASN A 21 21.51 2.65 0.52
N VAL A 22 22.22 2.25 -0.54
CA VAL A 22 21.62 2.02 -1.85
C VAL A 22 22.08 0.67 -2.38
N LEU A 23 21.12 -0.09 -2.92
CA LEU A 23 21.36 -1.34 -3.63
C LEU A 23 20.93 -1.14 -5.08
N TYR A 24 21.81 -1.53 -5.99
CA TYR A 24 21.63 -1.40 -7.42
C TYR A 24 21.42 -2.77 -8.06
N SER A 25 20.62 -2.81 -9.12
CA SER A 25 20.75 -3.91 -10.09
C SER A 25 22.16 -3.88 -10.69
N PRO A 26 22.71 -5.03 -11.12
CA PRO A 26 24.02 -5.04 -11.77
C PRO A 26 24.06 -4.11 -12.98
N ASP A 27 25.19 -3.44 -13.12
CA ASP A 27 25.50 -2.47 -14.17
C ASP A 27 24.61 -1.21 -14.21
N TYR A 28 23.69 -1.01 -13.25
CA TYR A 28 22.89 0.22 -13.13
C TYR A 28 23.79 1.49 -13.17
N PRO A 29 23.42 2.55 -13.93
CA PRO A 29 22.15 2.76 -14.65
C PRO A 29 22.11 2.17 -16.07
N GLU A 30 23.13 1.43 -16.49
CA GLU A 30 23.09 0.65 -17.72
C GLU A 30 22.12 -0.52 -17.58
N THR A 31 21.89 -1.23 -18.69
CA THR A 31 20.96 -2.35 -18.69
C THR A 31 21.48 -3.51 -17.85
N TYR A 32 20.63 -4.08 -16.99
CA TYR A 32 20.95 -5.32 -16.27
C TYR A 32 21.16 -6.49 -17.25
N CYS A 33 21.70 -7.61 -16.78
CA CYS A 33 21.93 -8.78 -17.60
C CYS A 33 20.67 -9.65 -17.76
N ASP A 34 20.64 -10.50 -18.80
CA ASP A 34 19.65 -11.57 -18.89
C ASP A 34 19.94 -12.69 -17.87
N SER A 35 18.94 -13.57 -17.66
CA SER A 35 19.06 -14.83 -16.91
C SER A 35 19.56 -14.67 -15.47
N MET A 36 19.23 -13.56 -14.81
CA MET A 36 19.75 -13.26 -13.49
C MET A 36 18.97 -13.95 -12.39
N SER A 37 19.69 -14.28 -11.32
CA SER A 37 19.12 -14.81 -10.09
C SER A 37 19.93 -14.24 -8.93
N CYS A 38 19.51 -13.06 -8.45
CA CYS A 38 20.16 -12.35 -7.37
C CYS A 38 19.37 -12.51 -6.08
N LEU A 39 20.07 -12.71 -4.96
CA LEU A 39 19.46 -12.77 -3.63
C LEU A 39 20.27 -11.96 -2.63
N TRP A 40 19.67 -11.00 -1.95
CA TRP A 40 20.34 -10.21 -0.91
C TRP A 40 19.58 -10.31 0.40
N HIS A 41 20.32 -10.44 1.51
CA HIS A 41 19.76 -10.39 2.86
C HIS A 41 20.16 -9.06 3.47
N LEU A 42 19.21 -8.17 3.73
CA LEU A 42 19.46 -6.93 4.44
C LEU A 42 19.12 -7.13 5.91
N GLU A 43 20.07 -6.88 6.81
CA GLU A 43 19.89 -7.04 8.23
C GLU A 43 20.10 -5.71 8.96
N ALA A 44 19.07 -5.31 9.70
CA ALA A 44 19.11 -4.23 10.67
C ALA A 44 19.54 -4.75 12.05
N PRO A 45 20.13 -3.88 12.88
CA PRO A 45 20.40 -4.18 14.28
C PRO A 45 19.13 -4.56 15.06
N GLU A 46 19.29 -5.33 16.14
CA GLU A 46 18.17 -5.69 17.02
C GLU A 46 17.44 -4.45 17.55
N GLY A 47 16.12 -4.51 17.59
CA GLY A 47 15.25 -3.39 17.96
C GLY A 47 15.02 -2.36 16.86
N TYR A 48 15.43 -2.67 15.62
CA TYR A 48 15.16 -1.86 14.43
C TYR A 48 14.42 -2.70 13.38
N HIS A 49 13.66 -2.03 12.51
CA HIS A 49 13.11 -2.58 11.27
C HIS A 49 13.77 -1.88 10.08
N ILE A 50 13.55 -2.40 8.87
CA ILE A 50 14.13 -1.89 7.64
C ILE A 50 13.05 -1.11 6.89
N VAL A 51 13.41 0.08 6.42
CA VAL A 51 12.58 0.85 5.50
C VAL A 51 13.28 0.89 4.15
N VAL A 52 12.56 0.50 3.10
CA VAL A 52 13.01 0.54 1.71
C VAL A 52 12.23 1.61 0.94
N ASN A 53 12.94 2.38 0.12
CA ASN A 53 12.41 3.39 -0.77
C ASN A 53 12.87 3.09 -2.20
N ILE A 54 11.92 2.99 -3.12
CA ILE A 54 12.18 2.74 -4.53
C ILE A 54 11.62 3.92 -5.33
N SER A 55 12.50 4.66 -5.98
CA SER A 55 12.15 5.80 -6.85
C SER A 55 12.58 5.59 -8.29
N GLU A 56 13.58 4.74 -8.52
CA GLU A 56 14.16 4.47 -9.83
C GLU A 56 14.05 2.96 -10.08
N PHE A 57 13.09 2.58 -10.93
CA PHE A 57 12.82 1.18 -11.26
C PHE A 57 12.27 1.07 -12.67
N TYR A 58 12.94 0.30 -13.50
CA TYR A 58 12.48 -0.09 -14.81
C TYR A 58 13.04 -1.46 -15.19
N THR A 59 12.17 -2.46 -15.21
CA THR A 59 12.43 -3.83 -15.69
C THR A 59 11.49 -4.19 -16.83
N GLU A 60 11.68 -5.34 -17.47
CA GLU A 60 10.68 -5.89 -18.37
C GLU A 60 9.36 -6.13 -17.61
N LEU A 61 8.26 -5.67 -18.19
CA LEU A 61 6.94 -5.80 -17.59
C LEU A 61 6.51 -7.27 -17.62
N ASP A 62 6.12 -7.80 -16.47
CA ASP A 62 5.58 -9.16 -16.27
C ASP A 62 6.53 -10.33 -16.61
N HIS A 63 7.82 -10.06 -16.80
CA HIS A 63 8.85 -11.09 -17.06
C HIS A 63 10.01 -11.00 -16.05
N ASP A 64 10.44 -9.78 -15.74
CA ASP A 64 11.54 -9.52 -14.82
C ASP A 64 11.04 -8.90 -13.51
N PHE A 65 11.35 -9.54 -12.39
CA PHE A 65 10.74 -9.25 -11.09
C PHE A 65 11.76 -8.94 -10.00
N LEU A 66 11.51 -7.85 -9.27
CA LEU A 66 12.11 -7.59 -7.97
C LEU A 66 11.09 -7.91 -6.88
N THR A 67 11.42 -8.87 -6.02
CA THR A 67 10.56 -9.34 -4.93
C THR A 67 11.20 -9.09 -3.58
N ILE A 68 10.44 -8.56 -2.63
CA ILE A 68 10.91 -8.22 -1.28
C ILE A 68 10.09 -9.00 -0.25
N PHE A 69 10.77 -9.75 0.61
CA PHE A 69 10.18 -10.60 1.65
C PHE A 69 10.50 -10.06 3.05
N ASP A 70 9.58 -10.25 4.00
CA ASP A 70 9.76 -9.88 5.41
C ASP A 70 10.42 -11.04 6.17
N GLY A 71 11.71 -10.94 6.46
CA GLY A 71 12.53 -12.02 7.00
C GLY A 71 13.38 -12.75 5.95
N ASN A 72 13.95 -13.89 6.35
CA ASN A 72 14.88 -14.68 5.51
C ASN A 72 14.19 -15.59 4.49
N ASP A 73 12.92 -15.90 4.70
CA ASP A 73 12.22 -16.97 3.99
C ASP A 73 11.54 -16.45 2.72
N THR A 74 11.95 -16.97 1.56
CA THR A 74 11.39 -16.63 0.25
C THR A 74 10.16 -17.47 -0.13
N GLU A 75 9.80 -18.46 0.68
CA GLU A 75 8.58 -19.28 0.45
C GLU A 75 7.32 -18.63 1.05
N GLN A 76 7.49 -17.57 1.85
CA GLN A 76 6.40 -16.80 2.45
C GLN A 76 5.81 -15.77 1.48
N GLU A 77 4.65 -15.22 1.87
CA GLU A 77 4.03 -14.10 1.16
C GLU A 77 5.02 -12.91 1.12
N HIS A 78 5.27 -12.41 -0.09
CA HIS A 78 6.14 -11.26 -0.28
C HIS A 78 5.45 -9.98 0.20
N MET A 79 6.22 -9.03 0.72
CA MET A 79 5.73 -7.68 1.00
C MET A 79 5.45 -6.93 -0.29
N GLU A 80 6.27 -7.18 -1.32
CA GLU A 80 6.19 -6.51 -2.59
C GLU A 80 6.78 -7.35 -3.73
N MET A 81 6.19 -7.24 -4.92
CA MET A 81 6.72 -7.77 -6.17
C MET A 81 6.51 -6.74 -7.28
N LEU A 82 7.60 -6.30 -7.92
CA LEU A 82 7.59 -5.23 -8.92
C LEU A 82 8.11 -5.72 -10.27
N SER A 83 7.45 -5.25 -11.33
CA SER A 83 7.89 -5.39 -12.72
C SER A 83 7.54 -4.12 -13.52
N GLY A 84 8.13 -3.94 -14.69
CA GLY A 84 7.85 -2.78 -15.55
C GLY A 84 8.47 -1.48 -15.02
N ARG A 85 7.83 -0.34 -15.31
CA ARG A 85 8.29 0.99 -14.89
C ARG A 85 7.42 1.54 -13.77
N ILE A 86 8.03 1.96 -12.65
CA ILE A 86 7.32 2.74 -11.64
C ILE A 86 7.38 4.24 -11.96
N THR A 87 6.30 4.96 -11.71
CA THR A 87 6.20 6.42 -11.92
C THR A 87 6.07 7.21 -10.63
N PHE A 88 5.94 6.52 -9.50
CA PHE A 88 5.82 7.11 -8.17
C PHE A 88 6.72 6.36 -7.19
N LYS A 89 7.17 7.09 -6.15
CA LYS A 89 7.98 6.52 -5.09
C LYS A 89 7.17 5.47 -4.31
N LYS A 90 7.74 4.29 -4.14
CA LYS A 90 7.20 3.24 -3.26
C LYS A 90 8.04 3.15 -1.98
N THR A 91 7.37 3.11 -0.84
CA THR A 91 7.99 2.91 0.48
C THR A 91 7.46 1.62 1.09
N ILE A 92 8.38 0.76 1.53
CA ILE A 92 8.09 -0.52 2.16
C ILE A 92 8.72 -0.52 3.55
N GLN A 93 8.01 -1.03 4.55
CA GLN A 93 8.48 -1.15 5.92
C GLN A 93 8.39 -2.61 6.34
N SER A 94 9.50 -3.19 6.79
CA SER A 94 9.52 -4.54 7.32
C SER A 94 8.92 -4.60 8.71
N LYS A 95 8.48 -5.79 9.13
CA LYS A 95 8.10 -6.05 10.53
C LYS A 95 9.26 -6.65 11.31
N GLN A 96 10.11 -7.41 10.62
CA GLN A 96 11.31 -8.01 11.17
C GLN A 96 12.53 -7.10 10.97
N ASN A 97 13.62 -7.42 11.65
CA ASN A 97 14.90 -6.72 11.46
C ASN A 97 15.69 -7.27 10.26
N ILE A 98 15.14 -8.21 9.49
CA ILE A 98 15.76 -8.76 8.29
C ILE A 98 14.73 -8.72 7.15
N ILE A 99 15.19 -8.41 5.93
CA ILE A 99 14.44 -8.63 4.70
C ILE A 99 15.30 -9.36 3.68
N THR A 100 14.64 -10.17 2.86
CA THR A 100 15.27 -10.79 1.69
C THR A 100 14.78 -10.09 0.43
N ILE A 101 15.71 -9.72 -0.44
CA ILE A 101 15.43 -9.12 -1.75
C ILE A 101 15.88 -10.11 -2.82
N SER A 102 14.97 -10.49 -3.70
CA SER A 102 15.25 -11.34 -4.86
C SER A 102 15.05 -10.56 -6.15
N PHE A 103 15.98 -10.67 -7.09
CA PHE A 103 15.82 -10.15 -8.45
C PHE A 103 16.04 -11.27 -9.46
N HIS A 104 15.04 -11.48 -10.32
CA HIS A 104 15.08 -12.45 -11.40
C HIS A 104 14.83 -11.77 -12.73
N SER A 105 15.67 -12.08 -13.72
CA SER A 105 15.42 -11.74 -15.12
C SER A 105 15.36 -12.98 -16.00
N ASP A 106 14.56 -12.91 -17.05
CA ASP A 106 14.48 -13.95 -18.07
C ASP A 106 15.58 -13.78 -19.14
N ILE A 107 15.50 -14.56 -20.22
CA ILE A 107 16.51 -14.58 -21.28
C ILE A 107 16.39 -13.42 -22.29
N THR A 108 15.40 -12.54 -22.13
CA THR A 108 15.03 -11.48 -23.07
C THR A 108 14.94 -10.10 -22.42
N LEU A 109 14.89 -9.09 -23.29
CA LEU A 109 14.65 -7.66 -23.04
C LEU A 109 15.08 -7.09 -21.68
N GLN A 110 16.28 -6.55 -21.62
CA GLN A 110 16.77 -5.86 -20.43
C GLN A 110 16.49 -4.36 -20.50
N MET A 111 16.17 -3.78 -19.34
CA MET A 111 15.94 -2.35 -19.15
C MET A 111 17.00 -1.78 -18.20
N SER A 112 16.90 -0.51 -17.80
CA SER A 112 17.89 0.15 -16.94
C SER A 112 17.98 -0.41 -15.51
N GLY A 113 17.04 -1.27 -15.08
CA GLY A 113 17.05 -1.87 -13.76
C GLY A 113 16.59 -0.92 -12.66
N PHE A 114 17.23 -1.00 -11.49
CA PHE A 114 16.78 -0.27 -10.30
C PHE A 114 17.88 0.27 -9.41
N ALA A 115 17.53 1.32 -8.67
CA ALA A 115 18.23 1.76 -7.46
C ALA A 115 17.22 1.80 -6.31
N LEU A 116 17.42 0.95 -5.31
CA LEU A 116 16.60 0.90 -4.10
C LEU A 116 17.40 1.41 -2.91
N TRP A 117 16.80 2.31 -2.15
CA TRP A 117 17.40 2.90 -0.97
C TRP A 117 16.86 2.22 0.28
N TYR A 118 17.71 1.88 1.23
CA TYR A 118 17.29 1.23 2.47
C TYR A 118 18.02 1.80 3.68
N LYS A 119 17.38 1.69 4.85
CA LYS A 119 17.99 2.02 6.15
C LYS A 119 17.31 1.28 7.30
N ALA A 120 17.98 1.21 8.44
CA ALA A 120 17.38 0.75 9.68
C ALA A 120 16.67 1.90 10.40
N VAL A 121 15.45 1.64 10.90
CA VAL A 121 14.64 2.57 11.67
C VAL A 121 14.28 1.90 13.00
N GLN A 122 14.45 2.64 14.10
CA GLN A 122 14.26 2.08 15.43
C GLN A 122 12.78 1.75 15.66
N ASN A 123 12.51 0.64 16.35
CA ASN A 123 11.17 0.28 16.77
C ASN A 123 10.79 1.13 17.99
N ASP A 124 9.70 1.88 17.91
CA ASP A 124 9.22 2.73 19.00
C ASP A 124 8.93 1.92 20.28
N ASP A 125 8.48 0.68 20.14
CA ASP A 125 8.21 -0.24 21.26
C ASP A 125 9.48 -0.69 22.01
N PHE A 126 10.63 -0.76 21.32
CA PHE A 126 11.90 -1.12 21.95
C PHE A 126 12.45 -0.01 22.84
N LEU A 127 12.15 1.26 22.53
CA LEU A 127 12.51 2.40 23.37
C LEU A 127 11.75 2.40 24.70
N GLN A 128 10.50 1.94 24.70
CA GLN A 128 9.70 1.84 25.91
C GLN A 128 10.15 0.66 26.79
N ASN A 129 10.57 -0.46 26.19
CA ASN A 129 11.06 -1.62 26.95
C ASN A 129 12.47 -1.44 27.54
N GLN A 130 13.30 -0.57 26.97
CA GLN A 130 14.61 -0.24 27.55
C GLN A 130 14.54 0.75 28.73
N GLN A 131 13.51 1.60 28.81
CA GLN A 131 13.32 2.49 29.95
C GLN A 131 12.78 1.79 31.22
N THR A 132 12.28 0.56 31.10
CA THR A 132 11.64 -0.18 32.20
C THR A 132 12.58 -1.13 32.98
N SER A 133 13.89 -1.15 32.68
CA SER A 133 14.82 -2.16 33.26
C SER A 133 15.94 -1.61 34.16
N THR A 134 15.88 -0.35 34.61
CA THR A 134 16.90 0.21 35.54
C THR A 134 16.34 0.66 36.90
N GLU A 135 15.34 -0.03 37.45
CA GLU A 135 15.03 0.07 38.89
C GLU A 135 15.03 -1.34 39.52
N VAL A 136 15.99 -1.55 40.42
CA VAL A 136 16.01 -2.70 41.34
C VAL A 136 14.80 -2.56 42.27
N PRO A 137 13.88 -3.54 42.36
CA PRO A 137 12.79 -3.45 43.31
C PRO A 137 13.32 -3.75 44.72
N SER A 138 13.56 -2.70 45.49
CA SER A 138 13.62 -2.81 46.96
C SER A 138 12.21 -3.10 47.48
N SER A 139 12.14 -4.11 48.33
CA SER A 139 10.94 -4.66 48.97
C SER A 139 9.99 -3.63 49.59
N ASN A 140 8.69 -3.98 49.49
CA ASN A 140 7.54 -3.53 50.27
C ASN A 140 6.95 -2.15 49.93
N ASP A 141 6.00 -2.13 49.00
CA ASP A 141 4.71 -1.49 49.23
C ASP A 141 3.65 -2.03 48.26
N SER A 142 2.39 -1.95 48.71
CA SER A 142 1.19 -2.49 48.06
C SER A 142 1.01 -2.02 46.61
N PRO A 143 0.33 -2.79 45.73
CA PRO A 143 0.19 -2.41 44.33
C PRO A 143 -0.62 -1.11 44.19
N PRO A 144 -0.14 -0.09 43.45
CA PRO A 144 -1.01 0.97 43.00
C PRO A 144 -1.87 0.42 41.87
N ASN A 145 -3.16 0.36 42.15
CA ASN A 145 -4.27 0.22 41.22
C ASN A 145 -4.22 1.29 40.10
N ASN A 146 -3.42 1.06 39.07
CA ASN A 146 -3.38 1.87 37.85
C ASN A 146 -4.39 1.39 36.80
N SER A 147 -5.68 1.42 37.17
CA SER A 147 -6.81 1.34 36.24
C SER A 147 -7.47 2.72 36.07
N SER A 148 -6.69 3.78 35.80
CA SER A 148 -7.29 5.11 35.63
C SER A 148 -6.38 6.13 34.92
N SER A 149 -5.69 5.72 33.85
CA SER A 149 -4.99 6.67 32.97
C SER A 149 -5.62 6.73 31.58
N SER A 150 -6.04 5.60 31.02
CA SER A 150 -6.71 5.54 29.71
C SER A 150 -8.09 6.21 29.71
N HIS A 151 -8.91 5.99 30.73
CA HIS A 151 -10.23 6.64 30.82
C HIS A 151 -10.13 8.16 31.02
N LYS A 152 -9.12 8.66 31.75
CA LYS A 152 -8.93 10.10 31.92
C LYS A 152 -8.46 10.76 30.63
N PHE A 153 -7.57 10.10 29.87
CA PHE A 153 -7.14 10.59 28.56
C PHE A 153 -8.24 10.54 27.51
N ILE A 154 -9.00 9.45 27.44
CA ILE A 154 -10.11 9.30 26.49
C ILE A 154 -11.24 10.29 26.79
N LEU A 155 -11.56 10.52 28.07
CA LEU A 155 -12.53 11.54 28.47
C LEU A 155 -12.01 12.96 28.21
N PHE A 156 -10.72 13.22 28.41
CA PHE A 156 -10.12 14.52 28.11
C PHE A 156 -10.15 14.81 26.61
N LEU A 157 -9.81 13.82 25.77
CA LEU A 157 -9.86 13.95 24.31
C LEU A 157 -11.30 14.11 23.81
N SER A 158 -12.27 13.36 24.34
CA SER A 158 -13.68 13.49 23.93
C SER A 158 -14.28 14.84 24.32
N ILE A 159 -13.98 15.35 25.51
CA ILE A 159 -14.39 16.70 25.96
C ILE A 159 -13.73 17.77 25.10
N LEU A 160 -12.44 17.60 24.76
CA LEU A 160 -11.72 18.52 23.89
C LEU A 160 -12.34 18.57 22.48
N PHE A 161 -12.71 17.43 21.90
CA PHE A 161 -13.40 17.37 20.60
C PHE A 161 -14.78 18.03 20.64
N LEU A 162 -15.55 17.86 21.73
CA LEU A 162 -16.82 18.55 21.90
C LEU A 162 -16.65 20.07 22.01
N ILE A 163 -15.65 20.55 22.77
CA ILE A 163 -15.35 21.98 22.89
C ILE A 163 -14.94 22.57 21.55
N ILE A 164 -14.08 21.87 20.79
CA ILE A 164 -13.63 22.31 19.46
C ILE A 164 -14.81 22.34 18.47
N GLY A 165 -15.70 21.34 18.49
CA GLY A 165 -16.91 21.31 17.67
C GLY A 165 -17.90 22.43 18.00
N VAL A 166 -18.10 22.73 19.28
CA VAL A 166 -18.96 23.84 19.73
C VAL A 166 -18.37 25.19 19.33
N LEU A 167 -17.05 25.38 19.47
CA LEU A 167 -16.37 26.60 19.02
C LEU A 167 -16.47 26.79 17.49
N PHE A 168 -16.40 25.71 16.71
CA PHE A 168 -16.63 25.75 15.27
C PHE A 168 -18.07 26.16 14.92
N PHE A 169 -19.06 25.61 15.64
CA PHE A 169 -20.47 25.96 15.44
C PHE A 169 -20.77 27.42 15.82
N ILE A 170 -20.20 27.91 16.91
CA ILE A 170 -20.29 29.32 17.33
C ILE A 170 -19.59 30.23 16.32
N SER A 171 -18.44 29.82 15.76
CA SER A 171 -17.76 30.56 14.69
C SER A 171 -18.62 30.67 13.44
N ARG A 172 -19.30 29.60 13.04
CA ARG A 172 -20.21 29.58 11.88
C ARG A 172 -21.50 30.38 12.11
N SER A 173 -21.98 30.48 13.35
CA SER A 173 -23.12 31.33 13.73
C SER A 173 -22.80 32.83 13.72
N SER A 174 -21.51 33.21 13.79
CA SER A 174 -21.08 34.61 13.74
C SER A 174 -20.76 35.00 12.30
N ASN A 175 -21.57 35.85 11.68
CA ASN A 175 -21.32 36.39 10.33
C ASN A 175 -20.17 37.42 10.34
N SER A 176 -18.94 36.95 10.60
CA SER A 176 -17.72 37.76 10.62
C SER A 176 -16.68 37.19 9.66
N THR A 177 -16.06 38.05 8.84
CA THR A 177 -14.99 37.75 7.88
C THR A 177 -13.71 37.17 8.49
N THR A 178 -13.66 37.00 9.81
CA THR A 178 -12.58 36.30 10.54
C THR A 178 -12.67 34.76 10.43
N ASN A 179 -13.80 34.21 9.98
CA ASN A 179 -14.05 32.76 9.92
C ASN A 179 -13.15 31.99 8.94
N ASN A 180 -12.65 32.64 7.89
CA ASN A 180 -11.86 31.96 6.84
C ASN A 180 -10.48 31.46 7.34
N ARG A 181 -9.93 32.10 8.39
CA ARG A 181 -8.65 31.66 8.99
C ARG A 181 -8.81 30.43 9.87
N ILE A 182 -9.94 30.31 10.57
CA ILE A 182 -10.24 29.18 11.45
C ILE A 182 -10.61 27.95 10.60
N GLU A 183 -11.39 28.10 9.54
CA GLU A 183 -11.69 27.01 8.60
C GLU A 183 -10.43 26.40 7.97
N ASN A 184 -9.43 27.21 7.61
CA ASN A 184 -8.19 26.71 7.01
C ASN A 184 -7.34 25.89 7.98
N ILE A 185 -7.31 26.25 9.27
CA ILE A 185 -6.61 25.47 10.30
C ILE A 185 -7.31 24.11 10.50
N PHE A 186 -8.65 24.11 10.49
CA PHE A 186 -9.44 22.87 10.59
C PHE A 186 -9.20 21.91 9.41
N ARG A 187 -9.03 22.41 8.18
CA ARG A 187 -8.75 21.57 6.99
C ARG A 187 -7.36 20.93 7.01
N GLN A 188 -6.38 21.53 7.71
CA GLN A 188 -5.02 20.98 7.79
C GLN A 188 -4.84 19.94 8.89
N LEU A 189 -5.65 19.98 9.95
CA LEU A 189 -5.48 19.11 11.13
C LEU A 189 -6.33 17.82 11.08
N TRP A 190 -7.18 17.61 10.07
CA TRP A 190 -8.08 16.44 10.00
C TRP A 190 -7.97 15.61 8.71
N PRO A 191 -8.01 14.25 8.79
CA PRO A 191 -8.01 13.38 7.62
C PRO A 191 -9.27 13.52 6.74
N SER A 192 -9.09 13.52 5.41
CA SER A 192 -10.14 13.78 4.40
C SER A 192 -11.37 12.87 4.45
N ARG A 193 -11.29 11.71 5.13
CA ARG A 193 -12.43 10.78 5.32
C ARG A 193 -13.52 11.35 6.24
N TRP A 194 -13.18 12.22 7.19
CA TRP A 194 -14.16 12.80 8.12
C TRP A 194 -14.93 13.96 7.51
N ILE A 195 -14.35 14.67 6.55
CA ILE A 195 -15.00 15.79 5.84
C ILE A 195 -16.26 15.33 5.08
N ARG A 196 -16.28 14.08 4.58
CA ARG A 196 -17.46 13.53 3.87
C ARG A 196 -18.64 13.19 4.79
N LEU A 197 -18.40 12.86 6.06
CA LEU A 197 -19.48 12.52 7.00
C LEU A 197 -20.22 13.76 7.56
N PHE A 198 -19.66 14.95 7.40
CA PHE A 198 -20.26 16.20 7.87
C PHE A 198 -20.93 17.03 6.76
N ASN A 199 -20.83 16.61 5.51
CA ASN A 199 -21.49 17.24 4.36
C ASN A 199 -22.84 16.61 3.99
N GLU A 200 -23.34 15.64 4.76
CA GLU A 200 -24.51 14.84 4.39
C GLU A 200 -25.85 15.33 4.98
N ASN A 201 -25.89 16.54 5.54
CA ASN A 201 -27.14 17.18 5.98
C ASN A 201 -27.32 18.56 5.35
N GLU A 202 -27.57 18.60 4.05
CA GLU A 202 -28.34 19.70 3.43
C GLU A 202 -29.30 19.10 2.40
N GLY A 203 -30.45 18.64 2.90
CA GLY A 203 -31.61 18.33 2.09
C GLY A 203 -32.67 19.41 2.26
N GLU A 204 -33.04 20.02 1.12
CA GLU A 204 -34.37 20.54 0.79
C GLU A 204 -34.82 21.90 1.40
N GLU A 205 -34.58 22.99 0.67
CA GLU A 205 -35.57 24.08 0.54
C GLU A 205 -36.22 24.03 -0.84
N ARG A 206 -37.56 24.00 -0.83
CA ARG A 206 -38.45 23.86 -1.98
C ARG A 206 -38.76 25.20 -2.63
N GLU A 207 -38.84 25.22 -3.95
CA GLU A 207 -39.88 25.98 -4.67
C GLU A 207 -40.58 25.10 -5.72
N GLY A 208 -41.90 24.95 -5.52
CA GLY A 208 -42.94 25.06 -6.55
C GLY A 208 -43.09 23.97 -7.62
N GLY A 209 -44.19 23.19 -7.55
CA GLY A 209 -44.79 22.66 -8.79
C GLY A 209 -45.66 21.39 -8.73
N VAL A 210 -46.93 21.55 -8.33
CA VAL A 210 -48.12 20.84 -8.87
C VAL A 210 -48.31 19.31 -8.65
N ARG A 211 -49.17 19.00 -7.67
CA ARG A 211 -50.33 18.06 -7.62
C ARG A 211 -50.40 16.82 -8.54
N ASN A 212 -50.51 15.63 -7.93
CA ASN A 212 -51.72 14.74 -7.83
C ASN A 212 -51.27 13.27 -7.61
N GLN A 213 -51.50 12.67 -6.44
CA GLN A 213 -52.69 11.92 -5.99
C GLN A 213 -52.61 10.40 -6.25
N LEU A 214 -52.85 9.65 -5.14
CA LEU A 214 -53.47 8.32 -5.01
C LEU A 214 -52.59 7.06 -4.81
N LEU A 215 -52.68 6.57 -3.56
CA LEU A 215 -52.99 5.21 -3.09
C LEU A 215 -52.20 4.00 -3.62
N GLY A 216 -51.66 3.21 -2.68
CA GLY A 216 -51.46 1.78 -2.89
C GLY A 216 -50.36 1.15 -2.05
N SER A 217 -50.70 0.75 -0.82
CA SER A 217 -50.04 -0.39 -0.18
C SER A 217 -50.33 -1.65 -1.02
N PHE A 218 -49.34 -2.50 -1.27
CA PHE A 218 -49.38 -3.96 -1.09
C PHE A 218 -48.18 -4.64 -1.77
N THR A 219 -47.49 -5.45 -0.97
CA THR A 219 -46.74 -6.68 -1.28
C THR A 219 -46.53 -7.09 -2.76
N SER A 220 -45.30 -7.45 -3.12
CA SER A 220 -44.96 -8.81 -3.59
C SER A 220 -43.51 -8.89 -4.08
N VAL A 221 -42.79 -9.89 -3.57
CA VAL A 221 -41.53 -10.39 -4.13
C VAL A 221 -41.86 -11.29 -5.32
N ARG A 222 -41.33 -11.00 -6.52
CA ARG A 222 -40.97 -12.04 -7.50
C ARG A 222 -40.01 -11.57 -8.60
N PHE A 223 -39.08 -12.46 -8.89
CA PHE A 223 -38.04 -12.45 -9.94
C PHE A 223 -38.56 -12.32 -11.38
N THR A 224 -37.77 -11.68 -12.26
CA THR A 224 -37.46 -12.11 -13.65
C THR A 224 -36.12 -11.49 -14.05
N ARG A 225 -35.08 -12.29 -14.32
CA ARG A 225 -34.64 -12.94 -15.56
C ARG A 225 -34.24 -11.98 -16.70
N ASN A 226 -32.95 -12.10 -17.00
CA ASN A 226 -32.11 -11.47 -18.01
C ASN A 226 -32.60 -11.65 -19.47
N LYS A 227 -32.42 -10.62 -20.31
CA LYS A 227 -32.13 -10.70 -21.74
C LYS A 227 -31.85 -9.29 -22.31
N ASN A 228 -30.75 -9.16 -23.05
CA ASN A 228 -30.52 -8.32 -24.25
C ASN A 228 -29.06 -8.60 -24.69
N SER A 229 -28.68 -8.72 -25.96
CA SER A 229 -29.37 -8.74 -27.24
C SER A 229 -28.30 -9.11 -28.30
N GLU A 230 -28.72 -9.82 -29.34
CA GLU A 230 -27.94 -10.25 -30.50
C GLU A 230 -27.43 -9.08 -31.35
N GLN A 231 -26.29 -9.26 -32.04
CA GLN A 231 -26.12 -8.84 -33.43
C GLN A 231 -25.25 -9.85 -34.19
N GLN A 232 -25.66 -10.09 -35.42
CA GLN A 232 -25.36 -11.24 -36.27
C GLN A 232 -24.49 -10.79 -37.45
N GLN A 233 -23.48 -11.58 -37.83
CA GLN A 233 -22.94 -11.52 -39.19
C GLN A 233 -22.48 -12.90 -39.67
N THR A 234 -22.81 -13.14 -40.92
CA THR A 234 -22.89 -14.36 -41.73
C THR A 234 -21.55 -14.90 -42.20
N ALA A 235 -21.38 -16.23 -42.26
CA ALA A 235 -20.45 -16.89 -43.17
C ALA A 235 -20.83 -18.36 -43.44
N ASP A 236 -21.28 -18.56 -44.67
CA ASP A 236 -21.29 -19.70 -45.60
C ASP A 236 -20.97 -21.15 -45.22
N ASN A 237 -21.70 -21.99 -45.95
CA ASN A 237 -21.88 -23.43 -45.89
C ASN A 237 -20.73 -24.27 -46.48
N ASN A 238 -20.55 -25.44 -45.86
CA ASN A 238 -20.30 -26.77 -46.44
C ASN A 238 -19.09 -26.99 -47.38
N ASN A 239 -18.10 -27.74 -46.87
CA ASN A 239 -17.60 -28.92 -47.59
C ASN A 239 -16.82 -29.85 -46.66
N SER A 240 -17.37 -31.03 -46.39
CA SER A 240 -16.66 -32.19 -45.86
C SER A 240 -16.93 -33.40 -46.77
N LEU A 241 -16.00 -33.66 -47.68
CA LEU A 241 -15.84 -34.98 -48.29
C LEU A 241 -14.55 -35.57 -47.73
N SER A 242 -14.67 -36.65 -46.96
CA SER A 242 -13.58 -37.61 -46.81
C SER A 242 -13.64 -38.59 -47.98
N THR A 243 -12.49 -38.92 -48.55
CA THR A 243 -12.06 -40.31 -48.83
C THR A 243 -10.72 -40.33 -49.59
N ASN A 244 -9.77 -41.05 -49.00
CA ASN A 244 -8.82 -42.00 -49.61
C ASN A 244 -7.66 -41.50 -50.51
N ASN A 245 -6.48 -41.41 -49.87
CA ASN A 245 -5.25 -42.18 -50.13
C ASN A 245 -4.43 -42.03 -51.46
N PRO A 246 -3.14 -42.43 -51.46
CA PRO A 246 -2.04 -41.66 -52.04
C PRO A 246 -1.38 -42.32 -53.27
N SER A 247 -0.51 -41.59 -53.99
CA SER A 247 0.77 -42.10 -54.54
C SER A 247 1.52 -41.10 -55.44
N TYR A 248 2.78 -40.88 -55.09
CA TYR A 248 4.00 -40.95 -55.92
C TYR A 248 4.16 -40.21 -57.27
N ASN A 249 5.25 -39.43 -57.29
CA ASN A 249 6.24 -39.15 -58.35
C ASN A 249 5.88 -38.40 -59.64
N GLY A 250 6.74 -37.42 -59.93
CA GLY A 250 6.90 -36.71 -61.21
C GLY A 250 7.79 -35.49 -61.01
#